data_AF-A0A2R6J4G7-F1
#
_entry.id   AF-A0A2R6J4G7-F1
#
_cell.length_a   1.000
_cell.length_b   1.000
_cell.length_c   1.000
_cell.angle_alpha   90.00
_cell.angle_beta   90.00
_cell.angle_gamma   90.00
#
_symmetry.space_group_name_H-M   'P 1'
#
loop_
_entity.id
_entity.type
_entity.pdbx_description
1 polymer ?
#
loop_
_entity_poly.entity_id
_entity_poly.type
_entity_poly.pdbx_seq_one_letter_code
_entity_poly.pdbx_strand_id
1 'polypeptide(L)' 'MKKQELIHLHGLLAEVRNHYEQSIGTEIDDESYRELGVRPTSIHKSKTDHKAAVFALADGITSEMVVETEQPVPSTAD' A
#
# COMPACT_ATOMS: atom_id res chain seq x y z
N MET A 1 -7.13 -10.12 14.27
CA MET A 1 -5.74 -10.44 13.89
C MET A 1 -4.81 -10.37 15.10
N LYS A 2 -3.91 -11.36 15.23
CA LYS A 2 -2.79 -11.39 16.18
C LYS A 2 -1.66 -10.44 15.72
N LYS A 3 -0.70 -10.14 16.61
CA LYS A 3 0.41 -9.22 16.28
C LYS A 3 1.28 -9.73 15.12
N GLN A 4 1.60 -11.03 15.12
CA GLN A 4 2.42 -11.66 14.07
C GLN A 4 1.72 -11.64 12.71
N GLU A 5 0.40 -11.89 12.68
CA GLU A 5 -0.39 -11.77 11.43
C GLU A 5 -0.33 -10.34 10.86
N LEU A 6 -0.37 -9.32 11.71
CA LEU A 6 -0.24 -7.92 11.29
C LEU A 6 1.18 -7.56 10.82
N ILE A 7 2.21 -8.08 11.47
CA ILE A 7 3.61 -7.88 11.03
C ILE A 7 3.82 -8.52 9.65
N HIS A 8 3.34 -9.75 9.45
CA HIS A 8 3.44 -10.43 8.16
C HIS A 8 2.64 -9.72 7.06
N LEU A 9 1.41 -9.29 7.36
CA LEU A 9 0.60 -8.54 6.39
C LEU A 9 1.25 -7.20 6.02
N HIS A 10 1.78 -6.48 7.01
CA HIS A 10 2.53 -5.24 6.76
C HIS A 10 3.73 -5.52 5.84
N GLY A 11 4.54 -6.54 6.14
CA GLY A 11 5.65 -6.93 5.27
C GLY A 11 5.22 -7.26 3.85
N LEU A 12 4.14 -8.03 3.69
CA LEU A 12 3.59 -8.36 2.37
C LEU A 12 3.16 -7.11 1.61
N LEU A 13 2.42 -6.19 2.22
CA LEU A 13 1.96 -4.97 1.55
C LEU A 13 3.12 -4.03 1.19
N ALA A 14 4.17 -3.98 2.01
CA ALA A 14 5.39 -3.24 1.65
C ALA A 14 6.04 -3.82 0.38
N GLU A 15 6.10 -5.14 0.24
CA GLU A 15 6.61 -5.76 -1.00
C GLU A 15 5.67 -5.58 -2.19
N VAL A 16 4.35 -5.62 -1.98
CA VAL A 16 3.37 -5.33 -3.03
C VAL A 16 3.55 -3.89 -3.54
N ARG A 17 3.71 -2.91 -2.64
CA ARG A 17 4.02 -1.52 -3.01
C ARG A 17 5.30 -1.45 -3.84
N ASN A 18 6.41 -2.02 -3.33
CA ASN A 18 7.69 -2.01 -4.04
C ASN A 18 7.58 -2.62 -5.44
N HIS A 19 6.83 -3.72 -5.58
CA HIS A 19 6.61 -4.38 -6.86
C HIS A 19 5.77 -3.51 -7.80
N TYR A 20 4.71 -2.89 -7.29
CA TYR A 20 3.86 -2.00 -8.07
C TYR A 20 4.65 -0.79 -8.58
N GLU A 21 5.40 -0.11 -7.72
CA GLU A 21 6.28 1.02 -8.09
C GLU A 21 7.28 0.63 -9.20
N GLN A 22 7.89 -0.55 -9.09
CA GLN A 22 8.76 -1.09 -10.13
C GLN A 22 8.02 -1.38 -11.44
N SER A 23 6.77 -1.83 -11.37
CA SER A 23 5.95 -2.16 -12.55
C SER A 23 5.51 -0.91 -13.33
N ILE A 24 5.21 0.20 -12.64
CA ILE A 24 4.82 1.47 -13.25
C ILE A 24 6.01 2.42 -13.48
N GLY A 25 7.19 2.08 -12.92
CA GLY A 25 8.42 2.87 -13.04
C GLY A 25 8.38 4.21 -12.27
N THR A 26 7.48 4.35 -11.29
CA THR A 26 7.24 5.56 -10.51
C THR A 26 6.97 5.20 -9.05
N GLU A 27 7.37 6.07 -8.11
CA GLU A 27 7.09 5.90 -6.69
C GLU A 27 5.63 6.28 -6.36
N ILE A 28 4.99 5.52 -5.48
CA ILE A 28 3.67 5.85 -4.92
C ILE A 28 3.85 6.95 -3.89
N ASP A 29 2.98 7.96 -3.91
CA ASP A 29 2.88 8.92 -2.81
C ASP A 29 2.30 8.24 -1.56
N ASP A 30 3.17 7.98 -0.59
CA ASP A 30 2.84 7.29 0.66
C ASP A 30 3.26 8.09 1.90
N GLU A 31 3.21 9.43 1.82
CA GLU A 31 3.57 10.32 2.92
C GLU A 31 2.91 9.90 4.25
N SER A 32 1.62 9.59 4.22
CA SER A 32 0.86 9.12 5.39
C SER A 32 1.45 7.85 6.02
N TYR A 33 2.01 6.94 5.24
CA TYR A 33 2.70 5.75 5.76
C TYR A 33 4.08 6.11 6.31
N ARG A 34 4.83 6.96 5.60
CA ARG A 34 6.18 7.39 6.02
C ARG A 34 6.16 8.12 7.36
N GLU A 35 5.18 8.99 7.59
CA GLU A 35 5.00 9.75 8.83
C GLU A 35 4.77 8.85 10.06
N LEU A 36 4.19 7.66 9.88
CA LEU A 36 4.01 6.71 10.99
C LEU A 36 5.36 6.24 11.57
N GLY A 37 6.42 6.21 10.76
CA GLY A 37 7.75 5.75 11.21
C GLY A 37 7.76 4.29 11.67
N VAL A 38 6.86 3.46 11.13
CA VAL A 38 6.70 2.04 11.47
C VAL A 38 7.04 1.23 10.23
N ARG A 39 8.09 0.41 10.31
CA ARG A 39 8.47 -0.54 9.25
C ARG A 39 8.02 -1.95 9.60
N PRO A 40 7.95 -2.89 8.64
CA PRO A 40 7.70 -4.31 8.95
C PRO A 40 8.69 -4.88 9.98
N THR A 41 9.95 -4.43 9.95
CA THR A 41 11.03 -4.82 10.87
C THR A 41 10.92 -4.18 12.26
N SER A 42 10.02 -3.22 12.46
CA SER A 42 9.79 -2.54 13.74
C SER A 42 8.99 -3.41 14.73
N ILE A 43 9.41 -4.66 14.95
CA ILE A 43 8.66 -5.68 15.74
C ILE A 43 8.36 -5.29 17.19
N HIS A 44 9.06 -4.29 17.71
CA HIS A 44 8.86 -3.72 19.04
C HIS A 44 7.65 -2.77 19.10
N LYS A 45 7.19 -2.23 17.96
CA LYS A 45 6.03 -1.34 17.86
C LYS A 45 4.73 -2.06 18.21
N SER A 46 3.69 -1.30 18.52
CA SER A 46 2.43 -1.84 19.00
C SER A 46 1.66 -2.57 17.90
N LYS A 47 0.69 -3.39 18.28
CA LYS A 47 -0.24 -4.00 17.32
C LYS A 47 -1.01 -2.92 16.53
N THR A 48 -1.37 -1.82 17.19
CA THR A 48 -2.11 -0.70 16.58
C THR A 48 -1.23 0.04 15.58
N ASP A 49 0.07 0.18 15.86
CA ASP A 49 1.03 0.83 14.98
C ASP A 49 1.17 0.07 13.66
N HIS A 50 1.36 -1.26 13.73
CA HIS A 50 1.40 -2.09 12.53
C HIS A 50 0.07 -2.11 11.78
N LYS A 51 -1.06 -2.00 12.50
CA LYS A 51 -2.38 -1.90 11.87
C LYS A 51 -2.52 -0.58 11.10
N ALA A 52 -2.14 0.55 11.70
CA ALA A 52 -2.18 1.86 11.03
C ALA A 52 -1.31 1.87 9.77
N ALA A 53 -0.11 1.29 9.85
CA ALA A 53 0.79 1.13 8.71
C ALA A 53 0.18 0.30 7.57
N VAL A 54 -0.52 -0.80 7.89
CA VAL A 54 -1.24 -1.62 6.91
C VAL A 54 -2.30 -0.80 6.17
N PHE A 55 -3.07 0.03 6.87
CA PHE A 55 -4.07 0.88 6.24
C PHE A 55 -3.43 1.94 5.34
N ALA A 56 -2.42 2.65 5.84
CA ALA A 56 -1.74 3.68 5.04
C ALA A 56 -1.09 3.10 3.76
N LEU A 57 -0.50 1.90 3.83
CA LEU A 57 0.02 1.21 2.64
C LEU A 57 -1.09 0.83 1.65
N ALA A 58 -2.20 0.27 2.14
CA ALA A 58 -3.31 -0.11 1.28
C ALA A 58 -3.94 1.10 0.58
N ASP A 59 -4.13 2.20 1.32
CA ASP A 59 -4.67 3.45 0.79
C ASP A 59 -3.74 4.05 -0.27
N GLY A 60 -2.42 4.09 -0.01
CA GLY A 60 -1.43 4.57 -0.99
C GLY A 60 -1.42 3.73 -2.27
N ILE A 61 -1.36 2.40 -2.16
CA ILE A 61 -1.38 1.50 -3.33
C ILE A 61 -2.67 1.70 -4.14
N THR A 62 -3.82 1.74 -3.48
CA THR A 62 -5.12 1.79 -4.19
C THR A 62 -5.45 3.15 -4.77
N SER A 63 -4.95 4.24 -4.18
CA SER A 63 -5.19 5.60 -4.71
C SER A 63 -4.58 5.77 -6.10
N GLU A 64 -3.36 5.27 -6.32
CA GLU A 64 -2.70 5.31 -7.64
C GLU A 64 -3.41 4.41 -8.67
N MET A 65 -3.89 3.23 -8.26
CA MET A 65 -4.59 2.32 -9.17
C MET A 65 -5.91 2.89 -9.71
N VAL A 66 -6.61 3.72 -8.93
CA VAL A 66 -7.87 4.34 -9.38
C VAL A 66 -7.63 5.33 -10.52
N VAL A 67 -6.50 6.05 -10.51
CA VAL A 67 -6.11 6.99 -11.57
C VAL A 67 -5.97 6.29 -12.92
N GLU A 68 -5.57 5.02 -12.94
CA GLU A 68 -5.39 4.24 -14.17
C GLU A 68 -6.72 3.87 -14.86
N THR A 69 -7.86 3.92 -14.15
CA THR A 69 -9.15 3.41 -14.64
C THR A 69 -10.04 4.43 -15.37
N GLU A 70 -9.67 5.71 -15.41
CA GLU A 70 -10.47 6.80 -16.01
C GLU A 70 -10.28 7.00 -17.54
N GLN A 71 -9.82 6.00 -18.30
CA GLN A 71 -9.88 6.06 -19.76
C GLN A 71 -11.26 5.55 -20.24
N PRO A 72 -12.24 6.41 -20.60
CA PRO A 72 -13.50 5.94 -21.17
C PRO A 72 -13.23 5.35 -22.55
N VAL A 73 -13.24 4.03 -22.66
CA VAL A 73 -13.28 3.36 -23.96
C VAL A 73 -14.63 3.71 -24.62
N PRO A 74 -14.67 4.40 -25.77
CA PRO A 74 -15.93 4.63 -26.44
C PRO A 74 -16.49 3.28 -26.89
N SER A 75 -17.72 2.99 -26.47
CA SER A 75 -18.46 1.84 -27.00
C SER A 75 -18.85 2.14 -28.44
N THR A 76 -17.98 1.82 -29.40
CA THR A 76 -18.38 1.79 -30.81
C THR A 76 -19.16 0.50 -31.03
N ALA A 77 -20.48 0.62 -31.10
CA ALA A 77 -21.34 -0.43 -31.63
C ALA A 77 -21.47 -0.20 -33.15
N ASP A 78 -21.07 -1.20 -33.94
CA ASP A 78 -21.45 -1.39 -35.35
C ASP A 78 -22.39 -2.59 -35.39
#